data_AF-A0AAU7DAZ1-F1
#
_entry.id   AF-A0AAU7DAZ1-F1
#
_cell.length_a   1.000
_cell.length_b   1.000
_cell.length_c   1.000
_cell.angle_alpha   90.00
_cell.angle_beta   90.00
_cell.angle_gamma   90.00
#
_symmetry.space_group_name_H-M   'P 1'
#
loop_
_entity.id
_entity.type
_entity.pdbx_description
1 polymer ?
#
loop_
_entity_poly.entity_id
_entity_poly.type
_entity_poly.pdbx_seq_one_letter_code
_entity_poly.pdbx_strand_id
1 'polypeptide(L)'
;MEIKNAYLNIARLGAIVRRYEPDFYGPSSSPLQGGLPTDRLYAEWWLRSPRVTGLLRGEPETLQILERVIVPHTIYQWKQDEQQRSLAHALQRRNREALQSAFHRGLTVIGYERDRDGNGSFLLGAWNEPDEA
;
A
#
# COMPACT_ATOMS: atom_id res chain seq x y z
N MET A 1 -3.11 0.70 -7.45
CA MET A 1 -2.57 -0.07 -6.30
C MET A 1 -2.86 -1.54 -6.48
N GLU A 2 -1.88 -2.40 -6.23
CA GLU A 2 -1.94 -3.84 -6.51
C GLU A 2 -1.80 -4.64 -5.20
N ILE A 3 -2.86 -5.38 -4.83
CA ILE A 3 -2.98 -6.07 -3.54
C ILE A 3 -1.86 -7.11 -3.35
N LYS A 4 -1.58 -7.90 -4.39
CA LYS A 4 -0.54 -8.93 -4.33
C LYS A 4 0.87 -8.34 -4.17
N ASN A 5 1.16 -7.26 -4.88
CA ASN A 5 2.46 -6.59 -4.80
C ASN A 5 2.66 -5.93 -3.45
N ALA A 6 1.62 -5.29 -2.91
CA ALA A 6 1.68 -4.70 -1.57
C ALA A 6 1.89 -5.77 -0.49
N TYR A 7 1.16 -6.90 -0.57
CA TYR A 7 1.34 -8.02 0.37
C TYR A 7 2.77 -8.58 0.33
N LEU A 8 3.34 -8.79 -0.86
CA LEU A 8 4.72 -9.26 -0.98
C LEU A 8 5.72 -8.25 -0.37
N ASN A 9 5.70 -6.99 -0.83
CA ASN A 9 6.72 -6.03 -0.42
C ASN A 9 6.62 -5.67 1.06
N ILE A 10 5.41 -5.44 1.58
CA ILE A 10 5.22 -4.90 2.93
C ILE A 10 5.11 -6.03 3.95
N ALA A 11 4.25 -7.01 3.72
CA ALA A 11 3.97 -8.06 4.72
C ALA A 11 5.02 -9.18 4.73
N ARG A 12 5.63 -9.50 3.58
CA ARG A 12 6.58 -10.61 3.47
C ARG A 12 8.03 -10.16 3.50
N LEU A 13 8.36 -9.04 2.85
CA LEU A 13 9.72 -8.51 2.81
C LEU A 13 10.00 -7.45 3.89
N GLY A 14 8.96 -6.93 4.54
CA GLY A 14 9.13 -5.94 5.60
C GLY A 14 9.39 -4.52 5.11
N ALA A 15 9.16 -4.22 3.83
CA ALA A 15 9.25 -2.85 3.33
C ALA A 15 8.20 -1.95 4.00
N ILE A 16 8.51 -0.67 4.10
CA ILE A 16 7.57 0.37 4.56
C ILE A 16 7.22 1.31 3.42
N VAL A 17 6.20 2.13 3.61
CA VAL A 17 5.85 3.21 2.67
C VAL A 17 5.48 4.47 3.44
N ARG A 18 6.17 5.56 3.16
CA ARG A 18 5.86 6.92 3.68
C ARG A 18 5.76 7.99 2.59
N ARG A 19 5.90 7.61 1.32
CA ARG A 19 5.80 8.52 0.18
C ARG A 19 4.82 8.01 -0.88
N TYR A 20 4.01 8.94 -1.37
CA TYR A 20 3.01 8.74 -2.42
C TYR A 20 3.31 9.66 -3.61
N GLU A 21 3.22 9.14 -4.83
CA GLU A 21 3.33 9.90 -6.08
C GLU A 21 2.06 9.73 -6.92
N PRO A 22 1.25 10.79 -7.10
CA PRO A 22 0.08 10.71 -7.95
C PRO A 22 0.48 10.70 -9.43
N ASP A 23 -0.22 9.88 -10.22
CA ASP A 23 -0.14 9.85 -11.69
C ASP A 23 1.29 9.85 -12.29
N PHE A 24 2.17 9.00 -11.75
CA PHE A 24 3.61 9.02 -12.03
C PHE A 24 4.01 8.87 -13.51
N TYR A 25 3.26 8.10 -14.30
CA TYR A 25 3.51 7.92 -15.73
C TYR A 25 2.58 8.76 -16.62
N GLY A 26 1.68 9.55 -16.03
CA GLY A 26 0.66 10.26 -16.78
C GLY A 26 -0.38 9.34 -17.45
N PRO A 27 -1.03 9.82 -18.53
CA PRO A 27 -2.07 9.07 -19.23
C PRO A 27 -1.55 7.72 -19.73
N SER A 28 -2.06 6.64 -19.15
CA SER A 28 -1.71 5.28 -19.57
C SER A 28 -2.82 4.67 -20.42
N SER A 29 -2.48 4.24 -21.62
CA SER A 29 -3.34 3.40 -22.47
C SER A 29 -3.26 1.91 -22.12
N SER A 30 -2.53 1.54 -21.06
CA SER A 30 -2.32 0.14 -20.69
C SER A 30 -3.62 -0.50 -20.17
N PRO A 31 -4.04 -1.66 -20.72
CA PRO A 31 -5.18 -2.41 -20.21
C PRO A 31 -5.04 -2.80 -18.72
N LEU A 32 -3.80 -2.94 -18.24
CA LEU A 32 -3.50 -3.27 -16.84
C LEU A 32 -3.95 -2.17 -15.88
N GLN A 33 -3.84 -0.90 -16.30
CA GLN A 33 -4.28 0.23 -15.47
C GLN A 33 -5.75 0.54 -15.64
N GLY A 34 -6.42 -0.01 -16.67
CA GLY A 34 -7.85 0.17 -16.88
C GLY A 34 -8.27 1.64 -16.94
N GLY A 35 -7.39 2.53 -17.41
CA GLY A 35 -7.62 3.97 -17.48
C GLY A 35 -7.47 4.73 -16.15
N LEU A 36 -7.09 4.07 -15.06
CA LEU A 36 -6.85 4.73 -13.78
C LEU A 36 -5.53 5.52 -13.77
N PRO A 37 -5.45 6.65 -13.02
CA PRO A 37 -4.20 7.34 -12.73
C PRO A 37 -3.09 6.39 -12.27
N THR A 38 -1.87 6.69 -12.69
CA THR A 38 -0.71 5.81 -12.48
C THR A 38 -0.03 6.03 -11.13
N ASP A 39 -0.82 6.02 -10.06
CA ASP A 39 -0.35 6.29 -8.71
C ASP A 39 0.67 5.27 -8.22
N ARG A 40 1.71 5.78 -7.56
CA ARG A 40 2.85 5.01 -7.07
C ARG A 40 3.07 5.23 -5.58
N LEU A 41 3.36 4.12 -4.89
CA LEU A 41 3.88 4.11 -3.54
C LEU A 41 5.38 3.80 -3.63
N TYR A 42 6.21 4.55 -2.91
CA TYR A 42 7.63 4.23 -2.79
C TYR A 42 7.83 3.25 -1.64
N ALA A 43 8.14 2.01 -1.98
CA ALA A 43 8.54 1.02 -1.00
C ALA A 43 9.99 1.29 -0.58
N GLU A 44 10.20 1.54 0.71
CA GLU A 44 11.53 1.66 1.31
C GLU A 44 11.84 0.35 2.02
N TRP A 45 13.00 -0.23 1.71
CA TRP A 45 13.38 -1.54 2.23
C TRP A 45 14.71 -1.49 2.97
N TRP A 46 14.62 -1.40 4.28
CA TRP A 46 15.76 -1.28 5.19
C TRP A 46 16.27 -2.67 5.58
N LEU A 47 17.16 -3.24 4.78
CA LEU A 47 17.57 -4.65 4.87
C LEU A 47 18.18 -5.05 6.23
N ARG A 48 18.82 -4.12 6.94
CA ARG A 48 19.47 -4.37 8.25
C ARG A 48 18.62 -3.93 9.43
N SER A 49 17.40 -3.46 9.19
CA SER A 49 16.51 -2.99 10.23
C SER A 49 16.12 -4.11 11.21
N PRO A 50 15.88 -3.79 12.50
CA PRO A 50 15.29 -4.72 13.46
C PRO A 50 14.07 -5.46 12.91
N ARG A 51 13.17 -4.76 12.22
CA ARG A 51 12.01 -5.36 11.55
C ARG A 51 12.37 -6.45 10.55
N VAL A 52 13.23 -6.16 9.57
CA VAL A 52 13.57 -7.13 8.51
C VAL A 52 14.36 -8.30 9.09
N THR A 53 15.27 -8.03 10.03
CA THR A 53 16.04 -9.09 10.70
C THR A 53 15.16 -10.00 11.57
N GLY A 54 14.18 -9.45 12.28
CA GLY A 54 13.18 -10.21 13.04
C GLY A 54 12.29 -11.06 12.14
N LEU A 55 11.82 -10.51 11.01
CA LEU A 55 11.05 -11.26 10.00
C LEU A 55 11.82 -12.46 9.44
N LEU A 56 13.12 -12.30 9.16
CA LEU A 56 13.99 -13.40 8.70
C LEU A 56 14.15 -14.52 9.74
N ARG A 57 14.06 -14.17 11.03
CA ARG A 57 14.10 -15.14 12.15
C ARG A 57 12.74 -15.75 12.47
N GLY A 58 11.67 -15.30 11.80
CA GLY A 58 10.30 -15.72 12.09
C GLY A 58 9.76 -15.16 13.41
N GLU A 59 10.35 -14.08 13.92
CA GLU A 59 9.89 -13.42 15.13
C GLU A 59 8.55 -12.70 14.88
N PRO A 60 7.59 -12.79 15.82
CA PRO A 60 6.33 -12.09 15.69
C PRO A 60 6.55 -10.59 15.82
N GLU A 61 6.12 -9.83 14.82
CA GLU A 61 6.22 -8.38 14.84
C GLU A 61 4.97 -7.78 15.50
N THR A 62 5.19 -6.95 16.53
CA THR A 62 4.10 -6.23 17.19
C THR A 62 3.99 -4.84 16.58
N LEU A 63 3.02 -4.66 15.68
CA LEU A 63 2.75 -3.39 15.03
C LEU A 63 1.73 -2.59 15.84
N GLN A 64 2.07 -1.36 16.20
CA GLN A 64 1.10 -0.41 16.74
C GLN A 64 0.34 0.24 15.57
N ILE A 65 -0.78 -0.38 15.20
CA ILE A 65 -1.62 0.07 14.10
C ILE A 65 -2.53 1.20 14.59
N LEU A 66 -2.35 2.39 14.03
CA LEU A 66 -3.16 3.57 14.31
C LEU A 66 -4.29 3.72 13.29
N GLU A 67 -4.04 3.40 12.01
CA GLU A 67 -5.02 3.56 10.94
C GLU A 67 -4.94 2.42 9.91
N ARG A 68 -6.03 2.26 9.15
CA ARG A 68 -6.14 1.28 8.07
C ARG A 68 -6.71 1.90 6.80
N VAL A 69 -6.09 1.62 5.67
CA VAL A 69 -6.63 1.97 4.34
C VAL A 69 -6.92 0.68 3.56
N ILE A 70 -8.21 0.43 3.32
CA ILE A 70 -8.70 -0.81 2.71
C ILE A 70 -8.65 -0.69 1.18
N VAL A 71 -8.23 -1.79 0.55
CA VAL A 71 -8.29 -2.00 -0.90
C VAL A 71 -9.16 -3.23 -1.16
N PRO A 72 -10.46 -3.04 -1.43
CA PRO A 72 -11.34 -4.14 -1.81
C PRO A 72 -10.81 -4.88 -3.04
N HIS A 73 -10.87 -6.21 -3.05
CA HIS A 73 -10.45 -7.01 -4.21
C HIS A 73 -11.33 -6.71 -5.44
N THR A 74 -12.56 -6.24 -5.21
CA THR A 74 -13.52 -5.85 -6.25
C THR A 74 -13.01 -4.74 -7.15
N ILE A 75 -12.00 -3.97 -6.73
CA ILE A 75 -11.32 -2.98 -7.59
C ILE A 75 -10.82 -3.61 -8.89
N TYR A 76 -10.40 -4.87 -8.87
CA TYR A 76 -9.93 -5.57 -10.07
C TYR A 76 -11.04 -5.72 -11.10
N GLN A 77 -12.26 -6.05 -10.67
CA GLN A 77 -13.41 -6.12 -11.55
C GLN A 77 -13.80 -4.73 -12.05
N TRP A 78 -13.86 -3.73 -11.16
CA TRP A 78 -14.21 -2.36 -11.52
C TRP A 78 -13.27 -1.73 -12.53
N LYS A 79 -11.98 -2.10 -12.54
CA LYS A 79 -11.02 -1.64 -13.56
C LYS A 79 -11.35 -2.18 -14.96
N GLN A 80 -11.86 -3.41 -15.03
CA GLN A 80 -12.12 -4.12 -16.29
C GLN A 80 -13.51 -3.80 -16.86
N ASP A 81 -14.47 -3.43 -16.02
CA ASP A 81 -15.81 -3.04 -16.43
C ASP A 81 -15.92 -1.51 -16.61
N GLU A 82 -16.17 -1.07 -17.84
CA GLU A 82 -16.31 0.35 -18.18
C GLU A 82 -17.45 1.05 -17.42
N GLN A 83 -18.56 0.34 -17.16
CA GLN A 83 -19.69 0.91 -16.42
C GLN A 83 -19.36 1.12 -14.94
N GLN A 84 -18.45 0.32 -14.39
CA GLN A 84 -18.04 0.36 -12.99
C GLN A 84 -16.71 1.09 -12.77
N ARG A 85 -16.03 1.53 -13.84
CA ARG A 85 -14.72 2.19 -13.77
C ARG A 85 -14.71 3.44 -12.89
N SER A 86 -15.82 4.17 -12.84
CA SER A 86 -16.00 5.32 -11.94
C SER A 86 -15.85 4.94 -10.46
N LEU A 87 -16.27 3.73 -10.05
CA LEU A 87 -16.07 3.21 -8.70
C LEU A 87 -14.60 2.95 -8.41
N ALA A 88 -13.85 2.41 -9.38
CA ALA A 88 -12.41 2.20 -9.25
C ALA A 88 -11.66 3.54 -9.09
N HIS A 89 -12.04 4.56 -9.87
CA HIS A 89 -11.49 5.92 -9.73
C HIS A 89 -11.81 6.54 -8.37
N ALA A 90 -13.05 6.42 -7.90
CA ALA A 90 -13.47 6.95 -6.61
C ALA A 90 -12.71 6.28 -5.46
N LEU A 91 -12.56 4.94 -5.51
CA LEU A 91 -11.79 4.18 -4.54
C LEU A 91 -10.30 4.57 -4.56
N GLN A 92 -9.70 4.67 -5.74
CA GLN A 92 -8.30 5.10 -5.86
C GLN A 92 -8.09 6.50 -5.29
N ARG A 93 -8.98 7.45 -5.62
CA ARG A 93 -8.93 8.81 -5.09
C ARG A 93 -9.03 8.83 -3.56
N ARG A 94 -9.99 8.11 -2.99
CA ARG A 94 -10.14 8.00 -1.53
C ARG A 94 -8.90 7.41 -0.87
N ASN A 95 -8.33 6.35 -1.45
CA ASN A 95 -7.12 5.73 -0.93
C ASN A 95 -5.90 6.65 -1.04
N ARG A 96 -5.78 7.40 -2.15
CA ARG A 96 -4.77 8.44 -2.32
C ARG A 96 -4.86 9.49 -1.22
N GLU A 97 -6.03 10.09 -1.04
CA GLU A 97 -6.28 11.14 -0.04
C GLU A 97 -5.99 10.63 1.38
N ALA A 98 -6.44 9.41 1.72
CA ALA A 98 -6.19 8.81 3.03
C ALA A 98 -4.69 8.56 3.28
N LEU A 99 -3.99 7.96 2.32
CA LEU A 99 -2.55 7.68 2.45
C LEU A 99 -1.73 8.97 2.50
N GLN A 100 -2.00 9.94 1.61
CA GLN A 100 -1.30 11.22 1.63
C GLN A 100 -1.55 11.98 2.94
N SER A 101 -2.80 12.04 3.43
CA SER A 101 -3.13 12.65 4.72
C SER A 101 -2.39 11.99 5.88
N ALA A 102 -2.33 10.66 5.91
CA ALA A 102 -1.60 9.94 6.92
C ALA A 102 -0.09 10.22 6.87
N PHE A 103 0.51 10.23 5.68
CA PHE A 103 1.94 10.54 5.50
C PHE A 103 2.28 11.97 5.92
N HIS A 104 1.42 12.95 5.63
CA HIS A 104 1.58 14.33 6.10
C HIS A 104 1.52 14.45 7.64
N ARG A 105 0.81 13.53 8.31
CA ARG A 105 0.77 13.45 9.78
C ARG A 105 1.91 12.61 10.38
N GLY A 106 2.87 12.18 9.57
CA GLY A 106 4.02 11.38 10.01
C GLY A 106 3.72 9.90 10.20
N LEU A 107 2.54 9.42 9.78
CA LEU A 107 2.28 7.98 9.76
C LEU A 107 2.99 7.32 8.58
N THR A 108 3.33 6.06 8.77
CA THR A 108 3.98 5.21 7.77
C THR A 108 3.17 3.94 7.60
N VAL A 109 3.07 3.43 6.37
CA VAL A 109 2.64 2.05 6.16
C VAL A 109 3.70 1.13 6.74
N ILE A 110 3.38 0.51 7.86
CA ILE A 110 4.25 -0.43 8.58
C ILE A 110 3.75 -1.87 8.44
N GLY A 111 2.67 -2.11 7.69
CA GLY A 111 2.14 -3.45 7.54
C GLY A 111 1.14 -3.55 6.41
N TYR A 112 0.88 -4.79 6.00
CA TYR A 112 -0.13 -5.08 5.02
C TYR A 112 -0.80 -6.41 5.34
N GLU A 113 -2.13 -6.44 5.28
CA GLU A 113 -2.92 -7.63 5.52
C GLU A 113 -3.75 -7.97 4.29
N ARG A 114 -4.03 -9.26 4.14
CA ARG A 114 -5.02 -9.75 3.17
C ARG A 114 -6.02 -10.62 3.89
N ASP A 115 -7.30 -10.32 3.76
CA ASP A 115 -8.35 -11.14 4.34
C ASP A 115 -8.65 -12.39 3.47
N ARG A 116 -9.60 -13.21 3.93
CA ARG A 116 -10.01 -14.44 3.24
C ARG A 116 -10.72 -14.17 1.92
N ASP A 117 -11.38 -13.03 1.80
CA ASP A 117 -12.09 -12.60 0.59
C ASP A 117 -11.14 -11.99 -0.45
N GLY A 118 -9.87 -11.77 -0.07
CA GLY A 118 -8.82 -11.26 -0.93
C GLY A 118 -8.68 -9.73 -0.90
N ASN A 119 -9.41 -9.04 -0.02
CA ASN A 119 -9.23 -7.61 0.19
C ASN A 119 -7.89 -7.36 0.87
N GLY A 120 -7.26 -6.26 0.50
CA GLY A 120 -6.04 -5.78 1.11
C GLY A 120 -6.29 -4.68 2.12
N SER A 121 -5.42 -4.55 3.11
CA SER A 121 -5.41 -3.40 4.02
C SER A 121 -3.98 -2.93 4.26
N PHE A 122 -3.71 -1.66 3.95
CA PHE A 122 -2.50 -0.99 4.45
C PHE A 122 -2.70 -0.69 5.93
N LEU A 123 -1.70 -1.06 6.73
CA LEU A 123 -1.67 -0.79 8.17
C LEU A 123 -0.71 0.36 8.41
N LEU A 124 -1.21 1.43 9.03
CA LEU A 124 -0.44 2.65 9.27
C LEU A 124 -0.16 2.83 10.75
N GLY A 125 1.05 3.25 11.07
CA GLY A 125 1.50 3.56 12.43
C GLY A 125 2.72 4.45 12.42
N ALA A 126 3.27 4.74 13.60
CA ALA A 126 4.52 5.47 13.73
C ALA A 126 5.69 4.57 13.31
N TRP A 127 6.62 5.11 12.51
CA TRP A 127 7.90 4.46 12.23
C TRP A 127 8.92 4.95 13.25
N ASN A 128 9.42 4.04 14.09
CA ASN A 128 10.30 4.36 15.21
C ASN A 128 11.72 3.79 15.05
N GLU A 129 12.03 3.22 13.88
CA GLU A 129 13.34 2.66 13.60
C GLU A 129 14.24 3.72 12.96
N PRO A 130 15.55 3.75 13.30
CA PRO A 130 16.47 4.71 12.71
C PRO A 130 16.61 4.48 11.20
N ASP A 131 16.70 5.58 10.44
CA ASP A 131 16.93 5.58 8.99
C ASP A 131 18.39 5.23 8.61
N GLU A 132 19.16 4.62 9.53
CA GLU A 132 20.56 4.24 9.34
C GLU A 132 20.70 2.71 9.36
N ALA A 133 21.21 2.15 8.25
CA ALA A 133 21.55 0.74 8.07
C ALA A 133 23.01 0.60 7.63
#